data_AF-A0A327TQU0-F1
#
_entry.id   AF-A0A327TQU0-F1
#
_cell.length_a   1.000
_cell.length_b   1.000
_cell.length_c   1.000
_cell.angle_alpha   90.00
_cell.angle_beta   90.00
_cell.angle_gamma   90.00
#
_symmetry.space_group_name_H-M   'P 1'
#
loop_
_entity.id
_entity.type
_entity.pdbx_description
1 polymer ?
#
loop_
_entity_poly.entity_id
_entity_poly.type
_entity_poly.pdbx_seq_one_letter_code
_entity_poly.pdbx_strand_id
1 'polypeptide(L)'
;MDADGFWDLVESSAAGGPGRERADRLTARLAGLPLAEVLEFQLRLDEARAPLDTAGTLALAWLVQDGWVSDDGLWYFHAWLIGLGRDAHRLAVHDPDALADHPALRRLAALPYERWDDDDFPEWELLDYCAQEAYEQLTGEEDGLEEALEAVGHDSPCDAGFTDPAWTPEQTAARLPRLTALFADAA
;
A
#
# COMPACT_ATOMS: atom_id res chain seq x y z
N MET A 1 8.75 14.76 -9.00
CA MET A 1 8.48 13.70 -9.98
C MET A 1 7.09 13.79 -10.57
N ASP A 2 6.90 13.20 -11.74
CA ASP A 2 5.56 12.90 -12.27
C ASP A 2 5.07 11.53 -11.77
N ALA A 3 3.88 11.12 -12.21
CA ALA A 3 3.30 9.84 -11.79
C ALA A 3 4.12 8.66 -12.32
N ASP A 4 4.69 8.77 -13.53
CA ASP A 4 5.57 7.75 -14.11
C ASP A 4 6.81 7.53 -13.25
N GLY A 5 7.50 8.60 -12.85
CA GLY A 5 8.65 8.50 -11.95
C GLY A 5 8.32 7.88 -10.58
N PHE A 6 7.17 8.20 -9.99
CA PHE A 6 6.71 7.60 -8.73
C PHE A 6 6.55 6.07 -8.86
N TRP A 7 5.78 5.64 -9.86
CA TRP A 7 5.49 4.22 -10.07
C TRP A 7 6.75 3.44 -10.45
N ASP A 8 7.64 4.02 -11.27
CA ASP A 8 8.94 3.42 -11.61
C ASP A 8 9.80 3.17 -10.35
N LEU A 9 9.82 4.11 -9.39
CA LEU A 9 10.54 3.94 -8.12
C LEU A 9 9.94 2.83 -7.26
N VAL A 10 8.61 2.83 -7.09
CA VAL A 10 7.91 1.82 -6.29
C VAL A 10 8.10 0.42 -6.88
N GLU A 11 7.93 0.27 -8.18
CA GLU A 11 8.01 -1.04 -8.86
C GLU A 11 9.45 -1.56 -8.93
N SER A 12 10.42 -0.69 -9.20
CA SER A 12 11.83 -1.11 -9.25
C SER A 12 12.38 -1.54 -7.88
N SER A 13 11.80 -1.05 -6.78
CA SER A 13 12.20 -1.47 -5.42
C SER A 13 11.90 -2.95 -5.13
N ALA A 14 10.87 -3.53 -5.77
CA ALA A 14 10.42 -4.90 -5.55
C ALA A 14 11.46 -5.96 -5.91
N ALA A 15 12.43 -5.61 -6.76
CA ALA A 15 13.55 -6.49 -7.08
C ALA A 15 14.54 -6.56 -5.91
N GLY A 16 14.75 -7.76 -5.36
CA GLY A 16 15.88 -8.03 -4.46
C GLY A 16 15.57 -8.26 -2.99
N GLY A 17 14.38 -8.76 -2.63
CA GLY A 17 14.08 -9.20 -1.26
C GLY A 17 12.86 -8.50 -0.64
N PRO A 18 12.25 -9.09 0.40
CA PRO A 18 11.01 -8.60 1.01
C PRO A 18 11.22 -7.38 1.93
N GLY A 19 10.10 -6.75 2.30
CA GLY A 19 9.97 -5.77 3.39
C GLY A 19 11.11 -4.77 3.54
N ARG A 20 11.96 -4.98 4.55
CA ARG A 20 13.02 -4.04 4.95
C ARG A 20 14.04 -3.76 3.87
N GLU A 21 14.54 -4.79 3.20
CA GLU A 21 15.54 -4.61 2.14
C GLU A 21 14.96 -3.81 0.95
N ARG A 22 13.66 -4.00 0.69
CA ARG A 22 12.92 -3.24 -0.32
C ARG A 22 12.81 -1.76 0.06
N ALA A 23 12.42 -1.46 1.29
CA ALA A 23 12.35 -0.09 1.81
C ALA A 23 13.72 0.59 1.78
N ASP A 24 14.77 -0.05 2.30
CA ASP A 24 16.14 0.50 2.31
C ASP A 24 16.61 0.89 0.90
N ARG A 25 16.29 0.10 -0.12
CA ARG A 25 16.62 0.41 -1.53
C ARG A 25 15.84 1.62 -2.05
N LEU A 26 14.54 1.69 -1.75
CA LEU A 26 13.70 2.81 -2.14
C LEU A 26 14.18 4.10 -1.47
N THR A 27 14.39 4.08 -0.15
CA THR A 27 14.98 5.18 0.62
C THR A 27 16.32 5.62 0.03
N ALA A 28 17.25 4.68 -0.20
CA ALA A 28 18.56 5.02 -0.78
C ALA A 28 18.46 5.63 -2.19
N ARG A 29 17.45 5.21 -2.98
CA ARG A 29 17.20 5.79 -4.30
C ARG A 29 16.65 7.21 -4.18
N LEU A 30 15.71 7.44 -3.27
CA LEU A 30 15.11 8.75 -2.98
C LEU A 30 16.17 9.73 -2.44
N ALA A 31 17.04 9.29 -1.53
CA ALA A 31 18.15 10.09 -1.00
C ALA A 31 19.19 10.47 -2.07
N GLY A 32 19.16 9.85 -3.25
CA GLY A 32 19.97 10.22 -4.41
C GLY A 32 19.32 11.27 -5.33
N LEU A 33 18.07 11.67 -5.06
CA LEU A 33 17.32 12.64 -5.86
C LEU A 33 17.42 14.06 -5.28
N PRO A 34 17.09 15.11 -6.08
CA PRO A 34 16.87 16.44 -5.53
C PRO A 34 15.79 16.44 -4.44
N LEU A 35 15.95 17.24 -3.39
CA LEU A 35 15.00 17.28 -2.27
C LEU A 35 13.55 17.50 -2.72
N ALA A 36 13.32 18.39 -3.69
CA ALA A 36 11.98 18.62 -4.26
C ALA A 36 11.34 17.36 -4.86
N GLU A 37 12.14 16.43 -5.38
CA GLU A 37 11.64 15.14 -5.87
C GLU A 37 11.26 14.20 -4.72
N VAL A 38 11.93 14.27 -3.57
CA VAL A 38 11.56 13.50 -2.36
C VAL A 38 10.21 13.98 -1.80
N LEU A 39 10.00 15.31 -1.74
CA LEU A 39 8.68 15.86 -1.36
C LEU A 39 7.60 15.40 -2.34
N GLU A 40 7.89 15.50 -3.64
CA GLU A 40 6.92 15.10 -4.66
C GLU A 40 6.63 13.60 -4.61
N PHE A 41 7.59 12.76 -4.21
CA PHE A 41 7.32 11.34 -3.98
C PHE A 41 6.26 11.14 -2.90
N GLN A 42 6.36 11.85 -1.76
CA GLN A 42 5.35 11.75 -0.70
C GLN A 42 3.98 12.24 -1.18
N LEU A 43 3.93 13.36 -1.91
CA LEU A 43 2.69 13.84 -2.52
C LEU A 43 2.04 12.77 -3.42
N ARG A 44 2.82 12.06 -4.23
CA ARG A 44 2.30 10.98 -5.09
C ARG A 44 1.92 9.72 -4.32
N LEU A 45 2.60 9.44 -3.21
CA LEU A 45 2.20 8.36 -2.32
C LEU A 45 0.81 8.63 -1.72
N ASP A 46 0.58 9.85 -1.24
CA ASP A 46 -0.70 10.25 -0.66
C ASP A 46 -1.81 10.30 -1.72
N GLU A 47 -1.52 10.82 -2.92
CA GLU A 47 -2.45 10.78 -4.05
C GLU A 47 -2.81 9.34 -4.47
N ALA A 48 -1.85 8.42 -4.43
CA ALA A 48 -2.09 7.00 -4.71
C ALA A 48 -2.91 6.34 -3.58
N ARG A 49 -2.74 6.78 -2.34
CA ARG A 49 -3.45 6.20 -1.19
C ARG A 49 -4.91 6.63 -1.13
N ALA A 50 -5.21 7.91 -1.30
CA ALA A 50 -6.56 8.48 -1.18
C ALA A 50 -7.70 7.69 -1.85
N PRO A 51 -7.58 7.18 -3.10
CA PRO A 51 -8.66 6.41 -3.73
C PRO A 51 -8.84 4.99 -3.16
N LEU A 52 -7.93 4.51 -2.30
CA LEU A 52 -8.05 3.22 -1.62
C LEU A 52 -8.90 3.29 -0.36
N ASP A 53 -9.14 4.48 0.21
CA ASP A 53 -9.93 4.66 1.43
C ASP A 53 -11.42 4.47 1.14
N THR A 54 -11.82 3.20 1.02
CA THR A 54 -13.19 2.79 0.69
C THR A 54 -13.59 1.53 1.44
N ALA A 55 -14.90 1.36 1.65
CA ALA A 55 -15.47 0.11 2.16
C ALA A 55 -15.13 -1.12 1.28
N GLY A 56 -14.82 -0.91 0.00
CA GLY A 56 -14.41 -1.97 -0.91
C GLY A 56 -13.00 -2.49 -0.63
N THR A 57 -12.05 -1.60 -0.37
CA THR A 57 -10.68 -1.99 0.00
C THR A 57 -10.63 -2.58 1.39
N LEU A 58 -11.44 -2.09 2.34
CA LEU A 58 -11.63 -2.76 3.63
C LEU A 58 -12.13 -4.19 3.43
N ALA A 59 -13.16 -4.40 2.61
CA ALA A 59 -13.70 -5.73 2.34
C ALA A 59 -12.67 -6.66 1.68
N LEU A 60 -11.84 -6.14 0.78
CA LEU A 60 -10.71 -6.86 0.20
C LEU A 60 -9.69 -7.25 1.28
N ALA A 61 -9.23 -6.30 2.11
CA ALA A 61 -8.27 -6.58 3.19
C ALA A 61 -8.82 -7.64 4.16
N TRP A 62 -10.10 -7.51 4.53
CA TRP A 62 -10.82 -8.44 5.40
C TRP A 62 -10.87 -9.86 4.83
N LEU A 63 -11.11 -10.01 3.51
CA LEU A 63 -11.08 -11.32 2.85
C LEU A 63 -9.68 -11.95 2.84
N VAL A 64 -8.65 -11.14 2.60
CA VAL A 64 -7.27 -11.62 2.50
C VAL A 64 -6.72 -12.01 3.88
N GLN A 65 -7.05 -11.24 4.93
CA GLN A 65 -6.50 -11.39 6.28
C GLN A 65 -7.42 -12.19 7.24
N ASP A 66 -8.12 -13.20 6.69
CA ASP A 66 -8.97 -14.14 7.44
C ASP A 66 -9.95 -13.48 8.45
N GLY A 67 -10.62 -12.42 8.00
CA GLY A 67 -11.74 -11.86 8.72
C GLY A 67 -11.41 -10.85 9.82
N TRP A 68 -10.17 -10.38 9.90
CA TRP A 68 -9.78 -9.30 10.81
C TRP A 68 -8.77 -8.34 10.16
N VAL A 69 -8.97 -7.05 10.38
CA VAL A 69 -8.03 -6.00 10.00
C VAL A 69 -8.21 -4.83 10.97
N SER A 70 -7.11 -4.33 11.54
CA SER A 70 -7.10 -3.09 12.33
C SER A 70 -7.05 -1.86 11.41
N ASP A 71 -7.24 -0.67 11.97
CA ASP A 71 -7.10 0.58 11.21
C ASP A 71 -5.66 0.72 10.64
N ASP A 72 -4.63 0.47 11.47
CA ASP A 72 -3.23 0.43 11.03
C ASP A 72 -2.98 -0.70 10.00
N GLY A 73 -3.59 -1.86 10.20
CA GLY A 73 -3.46 -2.99 9.27
C GLY A 73 -4.07 -2.68 7.89
N LEU A 74 -5.15 -1.90 7.84
CA LEU A 74 -5.71 -1.43 6.58
C LEU A 74 -4.78 -0.42 5.91
N TRP A 75 -4.18 0.48 6.71
CA TRP A 75 -3.18 1.43 6.23
C TRP A 75 -1.96 0.71 5.62
N TYR A 76 -1.42 -0.32 6.26
CA TYR A 76 -0.30 -1.09 5.72
C TYR A 76 -0.70 -1.94 4.51
N PHE A 77 -1.95 -2.40 4.45
CA PHE A 77 -2.49 -3.10 3.29
C PHE A 77 -2.59 -2.18 2.06
N HIS A 78 -2.96 -0.91 2.24
CA HIS A 78 -2.93 0.08 1.15
C HIS A 78 -1.50 0.28 0.63
N ALA A 79 -0.51 0.41 1.54
CA ALA A 79 0.91 0.49 1.16
C ALA A 79 1.36 -0.75 0.38
N TRP A 80 0.92 -1.94 0.81
CA TRP A 80 1.21 -3.20 0.12
C TRP A 80 0.61 -3.22 -1.30
N LEU A 81 -0.65 -2.82 -1.48
CA LEU A 81 -1.30 -2.73 -2.80
C LEU A 81 -0.55 -1.76 -3.74
N ILE A 82 -0.13 -0.59 -3.23
CA ILE A 82 0.72 0.36 -3.97
C ILE A 82 2.04 -0.31 -4.33
N GLY A 83 2.63 -1.05 -3.38
CA GLY A 83 3.84 -1.84 -3.59
C GLY A 83 3.70 -2.98 -4.61
N LEU A 84 2.50 -3.44 -4.94
CA LEU A 84 2.32 -4.39 -6.04
C LEU A 84 2.43 -3.73 -7.42
N GLY A 85 2.47 -2.40 -7.47
CA GLY A 85 2.65 -1.59 -8.67
C GLY A 85 1.36 -0.97 -9.19
N ARG A 86 1.51 -0.17 -10.24
CA ARG A 86 0.44 0.67 -10.80
C ARG A 86 -0.78 -0.13 -11.22
N ASP A 87 -0.57 -1.28 -11.83
CA ASP A 87 -1.67 -2.11 -12.33
C ASP A 87 -2.51 -2.70 -11.21
N ALA A 88 -1.87 -3.16 -10.13
CA ALA A 88 -2.57 -3.68 -8.95
C ALA A 88 -3.34 -2.56 -8.23
N HIS A 89 -2.72 -1.39 -8.06
CA HIS A 89 -3.38 -0.20 -7.53
C HIS A 89 -4.63 0.18 -8.34
N ARG A 90 -4.50 0.29 -9.67
CA ARG A 90 -5.61 0.60 -10.57
C ARG A 90 -6.75 -0.40 -10.44
N LEU A 91 -6.44 -1.70 -10.31
CA LEU A 91 -7.45 -2.73 -10.08
C LEU A 91 -8.10 -2.56 -8.70
N ALA A 92 -7.35 -2.35 -7.62
CA ALA A 92 -7.91 -2.12 -6.30
C ALA A 92 -8.93 -0.97 -6.29
N VAL A 93 -8.62 0.13 -6.98
CA VAL A 93 -9.49 1.33 -7.03
C VAL A 93 -10.73 1.10 -7.90
N HIS A 94 -10.60 0.44 -9.06
CA HIS A 94 -11.65 0.44 -10.08
C HIS A 94 -12.35 -0.90 -10.31
N ASP A 95 -11.66 -2.00 -10.04
CA ASP A 95 -12.14 -3.37 -10.27
C ASP A 95 -11.48 -4.35 -9.29
N PRO A 96 -11.74 -4.20 -7.97
CA PRO A 96 -11.03 -4.96 -6.94
C PRO A 96 -11.19 -6.47 -7.12
N ASP A 97 -12.32 -6.96 -7.61
CA ASP A 97 -12.55 -8.40 -7.82
C ASP A 97 -11.61 -9.01 -8.88
N ALA A 98 -11.10 -8.22 -9.81
CA ALA A 98 -10.11 -8.68 -10.79
C ALA A 98 -8.73 -8.96 -10.16
N LEU A 99 -8.45 -8.47 -8.94
CA LEU A 99 -7.24 -8.83 -8.20
C LEU A 99 -7.17 -10.33 -7.85
N ALA A 100 -8.27 -11.08 -7.98
CA ALA A 100 -8.27 -12.55 -7.86
C ALA A 100 -7.33 -13.24 -8.88
N ASP A 101 -6.97 -12.56 -9.97
CA ASP A 101 -5.98 -13.07 -10.93
C ASP A 101 -4.55 -12.61 -10.65
N HIS A 102 -4.37 -11.67 -9.72
CA HIS A 102 -3.06 -11.09 -9.44
C HIS A 102 -2.14 -12.15 -8.80
N PRO A 103 -0.88 -12.31 -9.27
CA PRO A 103 0.02 -13.35 -8.77
C PRO A 103 0.24 -13.31 -7.26
N ALA A 104 0.33 -12.10 -6.68
CA ALA A 104 0.52 -11.95 -5.23
C ALA A 104 -0.69 -12.50 -4.44
N LEU A 105 -1.92 -12.17 -4.84
CA LEU A 105 -3.13 -12.66 -4.16
C LEU A 105 -3.29 -14.17 -4.33
N ARG A 106 -2.97 -14.71 -5.51
CA ARG A 106 -2.96 -16.17 -5.73
C ARG A 106 -1.90 -16.90 -4.91
N ARG A 107 -0.73 -16.29 -4.68
CA ARG A 107 0.29 -16.84 -3.78
C ARG A 107 -0.25 -16.95 -2.37
N LEU A 108 -0.84 -15.86 -1.87
CA LEU A 108 -1.43 -15.81 -0.53
C LEU A 108 -2.54 -16.84 -0.35
N ALA A 109 -3.48 -16.92 -1.29
CA ALA A 109 -4.57 -17.90 -1.26
C ALA A 109 -4.11 -19.37 -1.38
N ALA A 110 -2.90 -19.62 -1.91
CA ALA A 110 -2.34 -20.97 -1.99
C ALA A 110 -1.70 -21.44 -0.67
N LEU A 111 -1.56 -20.55 0.32
CA LEU A 111 -0.98 -20.81 1.63
C LEU A 111 -2.05 -20.64 2.71
N PRO A 112 -2.29 -21.66 3.57
CA PRO A 112 -3.15 -21.48 4.73
C PRO A 112 -2.67 -20.32 5.60
N TYR A 113 -3.60 -19.51 6.10
CA TYR A 113 -3.30 -18.30 6.86
C TYR A 113 -2.40 -18.59 8.08
N GLU A 114 -2.56 -19.75 8.74
CA GLU A 114 -1.75 -20.14 9.91
C GLU A 114 -0.29 -20.49 9.58
N ARG A 115 0.05 -20.55 8.30
CA ARG A 115 1.42 -20.77 7.83
C ARG A 115 2.10 -19.50 7.34
N TRP A 116 1.40 -18.39 7.29
CA TRP A 116 2.00 -17.13 6.90
C TRP A 116 3.07 -16.74 7.92
N ASP A 117 4.23 -16.37 7.41
CA ASP A 117 5.25 -15.65 8.16
C ASP A 117 5.20 -14.16 7.82
N ASP A 118 6.12 -13.39 8.40
CA ASP A 118 6.19 -11.94 8.23
C ASP A 118 6.31 -11.51 6.74
N ASP A 119 6.84 -12.37 5.86
CA ASP A 119 6.98 -12.08 4.41
C ASP A 119 5.73 -12.47 3.59
N ASP A 120 4.78 -13.18 4.20
CA ASP A 120 3.49 -13.52 3.61
C ASP A 120 2.39 -12.51 3.97
N PHE A 121 2.48 -11.82 5.11
CA PHE A 121 1.49 -10.80 5.45
C PHE A 121 1.45 -9.68 4.38
N PRO A 122 0.26 -9.30 3.88
CA PRO A 122 0.10 -8.30 2.84
C PRO A 122 0.20 -6.88 3.42
N GLU A 123 1.32 -6.58 4.08
CA GLU A 123 1.61 -5.29 4.67
C GLU A 123 2.91 -4.70 4.09
N TRP A 124 3.00 -3.37 4.05
CA TRP A 124 4.26 -2.69 3.78
C TRP A 124 4.33 -1.33 4.45
N GLU A 125 4.21 -1.30 5.78
CA GLU A 125 4.34 -0.09 6.62
C GLU A 125 5.56 0.76 6.24
N LEU A 126 6.70 0.10 6.00
CA LEU A 126 7.97 0.79 5.70
C LEU A 126 7.94 1.68 4.45
N LEU A 127 6.97 1.51 3.54
CA LEU A 127 6.82 2.43 2.40
C LEU A 127 6.56 3.86 2.86
N ASP A 128 5.77 4.05 3.92
CA ASP A 128 5.36 5.37 4.41
C ASP A 128 6.53 6.16 5.03
N TYR A 129 7.59 5.46 5.44
CA TYR A 129 8.79 6.07 6.01
C TYR A 129 9.87 6.38 4.98
N CYS A 130 9.78 5.83 3.77
CA CYS A 130 10.86 5.94 2.77
C CYS A 130 11.19 7.40 2.38
N ALA A 131 10.17 8.25 2.25
CA ALA A 131 10.37 9.66 1.93
C ALA A 131 10.95 10.43 3.12
N GLN A 132 10.44 10.18 4.33
CA GLN A 132 10.90 10.80 5.57
C GLN A 132 12.39 10.50 5.81
N GLU A 133 12.77 9.23 5.77
CA GLU A 133 14.16 8.81 5.96
C GLU A 133 15.10 9.39 4.90
N ALA A 134 14.63 9.50 3.65
CA ALA A 134 15.40 10.12 2.58
C ALA A 134 15.54 11.64 2.76
N TYR A 135 14.49 12.31 3.24
CA TYR A 135 14.51 13.72 3.58
C TYR A 135 15.53 13.98 4.69
N GLU A 136 15.45 13.23 5.80
CA GLU A 136 16.38 13.34 6.92
C GLU A 136 17.83 13.13 6.49
N GLN A 137 18.11 12.14 5.62
CA GLN A 137 19.47 11.91 5.10
C GLN A 137 20.02 13.10 4.28
N LEU A 138 19.15 13.83 3.59
CA LEU A 138 19.51 14.96 2.73
C LEU A 138 19.67 16.28 3.51
N THR A 139 18.87 16.48 4.55
CA THR A 139 18.78 17.75 5.28
C THR A 139 19.46 17.71 6.66
N GLY A 140 19.51 16.53 7.28
CA GLY A 140 19.87 16.34 8.69
C GLY A 140 18.77 16.76 9.66
N GLU A 141 17.55 17.03 9.17
CA GLU A 141 16.39 17.41 9.97
C GLU A 141 15.52 16.18 10.23
N GLU A 142 15.56 15.69 11.47
CA GLU A 142 14.66 14.65 11.96
C GLU A 142 13.22 15.19 11.95
N ASP A 143 12.30 14.38 11.42
CA ASP A 143 10.88 14.71 11.25
C ASP A 143 10.53 15.93 10.37
N GLY A 144 11.49 16.46 9.59
CA GLY A 144 11.29 17.69 8.82
C GLY A 144 10.42 17.58 7.55
N LEU A 145 10.10 16.37 7.07
CA LEU A 145 9.27 16.22 5.85
C LEU A 145 7.85 16.73 6.06
N GLU A 146 7.26 16.46 7.23
CA GLU A 146 5.89 16.88 7.55
C GLU A 146 5.77 18.41 7.49
N GLU A 147 6.68 19.12 8.17
CA GLU A 147 6.75 20.59 8.12
C GLU A 147 6.96 21.11 6.68
N ALA A 148 7.76 20.41 5.87
CA ALA A 148 8.01 20.79 4.49
C ALA A 148 6.77 20.61 3.59
N LEU A 149 5.94 19.59 3.84
CA LEU A 149 4.67 19.36 3.16
C LEU A 149 3.61 20.38 3.58
N GLU A 150 3.50 20.66 4.88
CA GLU A 150 2.62 21.71 5.40
C GLU A 150 2.96 23.09 4.80
N ALA A 151 4.26 23.39 4.65
CA ALA A 151 4.72 24.64 4.07
C ALA A 151 4.29 24.84 2.60
N VAL A 152 4.03 23.76 1.85
CA VAL A 152 3.45 23.80 0.51
C VAL A 152 1.92 23.62 0.49
N GLY A 153 1.30 23.58 1.68
CA GLY A 153 -0.14 23.49 1.86
C GLY A 153 -0.71 22.08 1.66
N HIS A 154 0.12 21.05 1.79
CA HIS A 154 -0.30 19.67 1.75
C HIS A 154 -0.43 19.11 3.18
N ASP A 155 -1.58 18.50 3.46
CA ASP A 155 -1.90 17.84 4.73
C ASP A 155 -1.94 16.34 4.46
N SER A 156 -0.98 15.60 5.03
CA SER A 156 -0.82 14.18 4.74
C SER A 156 -1.84 13.37 5.55
N PRO A 157 -2.52 12.38 4.95
CA PRO A 157 -3.43 11.52 5.71
C PRO A 157 -2.67 10.73 6.78
N CYS A 158 -3.31 10.47 7.92
CA CYS A 158 -2.73 9.72 9.03
C CYS A 158 -3.47 8.41 9.34
N ASP A 159 -4.59 8.13 8.68
CA ASP A 159 -5.37 6.91 8.81
C ASP A 159 -6.07 6.51 7.50
N ALA A 160 -6.47 5.24 7.40
CA ALA A 160 -7.20 4.71 6.24
C ALA A 160 -8.71 5.01 6.34
N GLY A 161 -9.06 6.25 6.71
CA GLY A 161 -10.40 6.65 7.06
C GLY A 161 -11.31 6.84 5.85
N PHE A 162 -12.51 6.25 5.90
CA PHE A 162 -13.56 6.47 4.91
C PHE A 162 -14.94 6.61 5.56
N THR A 163 -15.87 7.25 4.85
CA THR A 163 -17.20 7.61 5.40
C THR A 163 -18.31 6.64 5.03
N ASP A 164 -18.10 5.84 3.99
CA ASP A 164 -19.06 4.82 3.57
C ASP A 164 -19.20 3.72 4.63
N PRO A 165 -20.40 3.12 4.78
CA PRO A 165 -20.56 1.98 5.67
C PRO A 165 -19.77 0.76 5.15
N ALA A 166 -19.09 0.08 6.05
CA ALA A 166 -18.45 -1.21 5.76
C ALA A 166 -19.47 -2.20 5.18
N TRP A 167 -19.01 -3.04 4.25
CA TRP A 167 -19.85 -4.04 3.60
C TRP A 167 -20.10 -5.23 4.53
N THR A 168 -21.31 -5.79 4.49
CA THR A 168 -21.58 -7.08 5.15
C THR A 168 -20.90 -8.23 4.38
N PRO A 169 -20.67 -9.40 5.00
CA PRO A 169 -20.12 -10.56 4.29
C PRO A 169 -20.91 -10.93 3.02
N GLU A 170 -22.24 -10.80 3.01
CA GLU A 170 -23.07 -11.07 1.83
C GLU A 170 -22.86 -10.02 0.73
N GLN A 171 -22.69 -8.75 1.10
CA GLN A 171 -22.38 -7.68 0.15
C GLN A 171 -20.99 -7.87 -0.43
N THR A 172 -20.01 -8.24 0.39
CA THR A 172 -18.65 -8.58 -0.02
C THR A 172 -18.66 -9.75 -1.00
N ALA A 173 -19.32 -10.86 -0.68
CA ALA A 173 -19.43 -12.02 -1.57
C ALA A 173 -20.14 -11.70 -2.90
N ALA A 174 -21.14 -10.82 -2.88
CA ALA A 174 -21.86 -10.41 -4.09
C ALA A 174 -21.06 -9.43 -4.97
N ARG A 175 -20.21 -8.59 -4.37
CA ARG A 175 -19.42 -7.55 -5.07
C ARG A 175 -18.03 -8.02 -5.47
N LEU A 176 -17.44 -8.92 -4.69
CA LEU A 176 -16.11 -9.51 -4.89
C LEU A 176 -16.21 -11.05 -5.01
N PRO A 177 -17.03 -11.59 -5.94
CA PRO A 177 -17.30 -13.02 -6.02
C PRO A 177 -16.05 -13.86 -6.33
N ARG A 178 -15.11 -13.35 -7.13
CA ARG A 178 -13.90 -14.10 -7.51
C ARG A 178 -12.88 -14.13 -6.38
N LEU A 179 -12.69 -12.99 -5.70
CA LEU A 179 -11.84 -12.94 -4.50
C LEU A 179 -12.41 -13.79 -3.38
N THR A 180 -13.73 -13.73 -3.17
CA THR A 180 -14.40 -14.55 -2.16
C THR A 180 -14.21 -16.04 -2.47
N ALA A 181 -14.36 -16.46 -3.72
CA ALA A 181 -14.09 -17.84 -4.12
C ALA A 181 -12.61 -18.22 -3.94
N LEU A 182 -11.69 -17.31 -4.24
CA LEU A 182 -10.25 -17.54 -4.12
C LEU A 182 -9.81 -17.79 -2.66
N PHE A 183 -10.33 -17.00 -1.72
CA PHE A 183 -9.95 -17.11 -0.30
C PHE A 183 -10.85 -18.04 0.52
N ALA A 184 -11.99 -18.50 -0.01
CA ALA A 184 -12.79 -19.55 0.64
C ALA A 184 -12.07 -20.91 0.70
N ASP A 185 -11.19 -21.19 -0.27
CA ASP A 185 -10.40 -22.43 -0.33
C ASP A 185 -9.11 -22.38 0.50
N ALA A 186 -8.76 -21.19 1.03
CA ALA A 186 -7.52 -20.95 1.79
C ALA A 186 -7.69 -21.15 3.31
N ALA A 187 -8.93 -21.32 3.78
CA ALA A 187 -9.33 -21.54 5.17
C ALA A 187 -9.36 -23.02 5.61
#